data_AF-A0AAJ5YVT2-F1
#
_entry.id   AF-A0AAJ5YVT2-F1
#
_cell.length_a   1.000
_cell.length_b   1.000
_cell.length_c   1.000
_cell.angle_alpha   90.00
_cell.angle_beta   90.00
_cell.angle_gamma   90.00
#
_symmetry.space_group_name_H-M   'P 1'
#
loop_
_entity.id
_entity.type
_entity.pdbx_description
1 polymer ?
#
loop_
_entity_poly.entity_id
_entity_poly.type
_entity_poly.pdbx_seq_one_letter_code
_entity_poly.pdbx_strand_id
1 'polypeptide(L)'
;MQRRSNVNESSVAGLKAELHAARQRAQGLVPPGSKRLRTDKLQLADRPRRDAESTARFDDRAAASRAKLERKAHLYTKLQQGKGAGFDSEGLVDWDLKDREPSPEADDDQLHREDQGSAASLADEEHAEDPLVEFTDELGRTRMIRKSDLPRVPSPDSEEEQEAIYGPASSFPVYHRDPRMLEVLPPRPVSPEAEHFNADWEIRNRGAAFYKFDADESKRRAQQRDLDTLRQETQSRRAEHSIPTQSSHRTTLGSERRAERQRLVDARRAAVQ
;
A
#
# COMPACT_ATOMS: atom_id res chain seq x y z
N MET A 1 49.88 0.35 30.33
CA MET A 1 49.01 -0.67 29.69
C MET A 1 49.31 -0.70 28.20
N GLN A 2 50.06 -1.69 27.71
CA GLN A 2 50.39 -1.81 26.29
C GLN A 2 49.38 -2.74 25.62
N ARG A 3 48.60 -2.21 24.67
CA ARG A 3 47.67 -2.99 23.84
C ARG A 3 48.50 -3.78 22.82
N ARG A 4 48.59 -5.10 22.99
CA ARG A 4 49.14 -6.00 21.96
C ARG A 4 48.03 -6.30 20.96
N SER A 5 48.18 -5.82 19.72
CA SER A 5 47.31 -6.18 18.60
C SER A 5 47.66 -7.59 18.13
N ASN A 6 46.73 -8.54 18.28
CA ASN A 6 46.83 -9.86 17.69
C ASN A 6 46.61 -9.73 16.18
N VAL A 7 47.70 -9.58 15.42
CA VAL A 7 47.66 -9.66 13.96
C VAL A 7 47.85 -11.13 13.59
N ASN A 8 46.82 -11.75 13.03
CA ASN A 8 46.88 -13.14 12.56
C ASN A 8 47.93 -13.26 11.44
N GLU A 9 48.89 -14.18 11.61
CA GLU A 9 50.01 -14.41 10.68
C GLU A 9 49.54 -14.72 9.24
N SER A 10 48.33 -15.28 9.10
CA SER A 10 47.68 -15.54 7.81
C SER A 10 47.29 -14.27 7.04
N SER A 11 46.97 -13.17 7.74
CA SER A 11 46.62 -11.88 7.13
C SER A 11 47.85 -11.17 6.56
N VAL A 12 48.99 -11.23 7.28
CA VAL A 12 50.25 -10.65 6.83
C VAL A 12 50.83 -11.42 5.63
N ALA A 13 50.71 -12.75 5.64
CA ALA A 13 51.15 -13.59 4.53
C ALA A 13 50.34 -13.32 3.25
N GLY A 14 49.02 -13.14 3.36
CA GLY A 14 48.15 -12.76 2.23
C GLY A 14 48.50 -11.40 1.64
N LEU A 15 48.68 -10.38 2.48
CA LEU A 15 49.08 -9.05 2.04
C LEU A 15 50.47 -9.03 1.38
N LYS A 16 51.41 -9.83 1.89
CA LYS A 16 52.75 -9.95 1.30
C LYS A 16 52.71 -10.63 -0.07
N ALA A 17 51.84 -11.63 -0.25
CA ALA A 17 51.63 -12.30 -1.52
C ALA A 17 50.99 -11.35 -2.56
N GLU A 18 50.00 -10.56 -2.15
CA GLU A 18 49.36 -9.56 -3.03
C GLU A 18 50.32 -8.44 -3.44
N LEU A 19 51.13 -7.92 -2.50
CA LEU A 19 52.15 -6.91 -2.80
C LEU A 19 53.21 -7.44 -3.79
N HIS A 20 53.62 -8.69 -3.60
CA HIS A 20 54.58 -9.33 -4.50
C HIS A 20 53.99 -9.55 -5.90
N ALA A 21 52.73 -9.99 -6.00
CA ALA A 21 52.02 -10.13 -7.27
C ALA A 21 51.83 -8.77 -7.97
N ALA A 22 51.49 -7.72 -7.23
CA ALA A 22 51.38 -6.35 -7.76
C ALA A 22 52.73 -5.83 -8.28
N ARG A 23 53.83 -6.10 -7.56
CA ARG A 23 55.19 -5.73 -7.97
C ARG A 23 55.62 -6.47 -9.23
N GLN A 24 55.31 -7.75 -9.37
CA GLN A 24 55.59 -8.54 -10.56
C GLN A 24 54.77 -8.09 -11.79
N ARG A 25 53.51 -7.65 -11.58
CA ARG A 25 52.71 -7.02 -12.64
C ARG A 25 53.29 -5.68 -13.08
N ALA A 26 53.76 -4.85 -12.14
CA ALA A 26 54.42 -3.59 -12.45
C ALA A 26 55.76 -3.79 -13.19
N GLN A 27 56.46 -4.88 -12.91
CA GLN A 27 57.69 -5.29 -13.60
C GLN A 27 57.43 -6.04 -14.92
N GLY A 28 56.17 -6.28 -15.29
CA GLY A 28 55.81 -6.93 -16.57
C GLY A 28 56.13 -8.42 -16.66
N LEU A 29 56.49 -9.09 -15.56
CA LEU A 29 56.88 -10.51 -15.55
C LEU A 29 55.69 -11.49 -15.61
N VAL A 30 54.45 -11.02 -15.46
CA VAL A 30 53.24 -11.85 -15.52
C VAL A 30 52.39 -11.40 -16.70
N PRO A 31 52.08 -12.27 -17.68
CA PRO A 31 51.22 -11.91 -18.80
C PRO A 31 49.83 -11.54 -18.27
N PRO A 32 49.13 -10.54 -18.85
CA PRO A 32 47.81 -10.13 -18.41
C PRO A 32 46.80 -11.25 -18.71
N GLY A 33 46.62 -12.15 -17.76
CA GLY A 33 45.56 -13.14 -17.74
C GLY A 33 44.23 -12.51 -17.36
N SER A 34 43.57 -11.86 -18.31
CA SER A 34 42.10 -11.83 -18.33
C SER A 34 41.61 -11.69 -19.76
N LYS A 35 40.80 -12.67 -20.19
CA LYS A 35 39.93 -12.52 -21.34
C LYS A 35 39.00 -11.35 -21.01
N ARG A 36 39.34 -10.14 -21.44
CA ARG A 36 38.37 -9.04 -21.48
C ARG A 36 37.29 -9.51 -22.45
N LEU A 37 36.11 -9.84 -21.93
CA LEU A 37 34.90 -9.91 -22.75
C LEU A 37 34.87 -8.59 -23.51
N ARG A 38 35.02 -8.66 -24.83
CA ARG A 38 34.77 -7.51 -25.69
C ARG A 38 33.32 -7.16 -25.42
N THR A 39 33.08 -6.04 -24.76
CA THR A 39 31.78 -5.41 -24.84
C THR A 39 31.71 -4.86 -26.26
N ASP A 40 31.26 -5.71 -27.17
CA ASP A 40 30.73 -5.23 -28.44
C ASP A 40 29.74 -4.14 -28.05
N LYS A 41 30.03 -2.91 -28.46
CA LYS A 41 29.10 -1.81 -28.30
C LYS A 41 27.84 -2.26 -29.01
N LEU A 42 26.84 -2.71 -28.25
CA LEU A 42 25.48 -2.89 -28.74
C LEU A 42 25.06 -1.51 -29.22
N GLN A 43 25.27 -1.27 -30.51
CA GLN A 43 24.67 -0.15 -31.20
C GLN A 43 23.18 -0.46 -31.16
N LEU A 44 22.49 0.23 -30.26
CA LEU A 44 21.04 0.28 -30.21
C LEU A 44 20.58 1.07 -31.44
N ALA A 45 20.73 0.46 -32.61
CA ALA A 45 20.20 0.98 -33.84
C ALA A 45 18.68 0.88 -33.75
N ASP A 46 18.05 2.04 -33.79
CA ASP A 46 16.62 2.27 -33.91
C ASP A 46 15.74 1.63 -32.83
N ARG A 47 15.58 2.34 -31.71
CA ARG A 47 14.33 2.29 -30.93
C ARG A 47 13.32 3.23 -31.60
N PRO A 48 12.26 2.74 -32.27
CA PRO A 48 11.38 3.62 -33.01
C PRO A 48 10.26 4.18 -32.10
N ARG A 49 10.17 5.51 -32.09
CA ARG A 49 9.00 6.37 -31.77
C ARG A 49 8.45 6.37 -30.34
N ARG A 50 8.31 5.23 -29.67
CA ARG A 50 7.65 5.16 -28.34
C ARG A 50 8.47 5.82 -27.23
N ASP A 51 9.79 5.68 -27.27
CA ASP A 51 10.69 6.33 -26.31
C ASP A 51 10.71 7.86 -26.52
N ALA A 52 10.72 8.32 -27.78
CA ALA A 52 10.70 9.76 -28.11
C ALA A 52 9.41 10.46 -27.65
N GLU A 53 8.25 9.81 -27.81
CA GLU A 53 6.97 10.33 -27.28
C GLU A 53 6.96 10.35 -25.74
N SER A 54 7.58 9.36 -25.10
CA SER A 54 7.69 9.35 -23.63
C SER A 54 8.60 10.46 -23.13
N THR A 55 9.79 10.66 -23.74
CA THR A 55 10.71 11.75 -23.35
C THR A 55 10.08 13.12 -23.57
N ALA A 56 9.37 13.33 -24.67
CA ALA A 56 8.66 14.58 -24.93
C ALA A 56 7.61 14.87 -23.84
N ARG A 57 6.81 13.88 -23.42
CA ARG A 57 5.85 14.03 -22.32
C ARG A 57 6.53 14.32 -20.97
N PHE A 58 7.71 13.75 -20.73
CA PHE A 58 8.48 14.03 -19.51
C PHE A 58 9.04 15.47 -19.54
N ASP A 59 9.51 15.93 -20.68
CA ASP A 59 10.04 17.29 -20.87
C ASP A 59 8.93 18.34 -20.73
N ASP A 60 7.75 18.10 -21.31
CA ASP A 60 6.58 18.98 -21.16
C ASP A 60 6.12 19.07 -19.70
N ARG A 61 6.05 17.93 -19.01
CA ARG A 61 5.72 17.88 -17.58
C ARG A 61 6.78 18.57 -16.72
N ALA A 62 8.05 18.45 -17.08
CA ALA A 62 9.16 19.10 -16.39
C ALA A 62 9.16 20.62 -16.63
N ALA A 63 8.84 21.07 -17.83
CA ALA A 63 8.68 22.49 -18.13
C ALA A 63 7.49 23.09 -17.35
N ALA A 64 6.35 22.39 -17.34
CA ALA A 64 5.18 22.82 -16.58
C ALA A 64 5.44 22.85 -15.05
N SER A 65 6.22 21.92 -14.52
CA SER A 65 6.57 21.91 -13.10
C SER A 65 7.54 23.04 -12.74
N ARG A 66 8.56 23.31 -13.58
CA ARG A 66 9.47 24.46 -13.42
C ARG A 66 8.73 25.79 -13.41
N ALA A 67 7.83 26.00 -14.38
CA ALA A 67 7.04 27.22 -14.44
C ALA A 67 6.17 27.43 -13.18
N LYS A 68 5.59 26.37 -12.62
CA LYS A 68 4.84 26.44 -11.35
C LYS A 68 5.75 26.76 -10.17
N LEU A 69 6.94 26.18 -10.12
CA LEU A 69 7.91 26.44 -9.05
C LEU A 69 8.44 27.87 -9.10
N GLU A 70 8.71 28.42 -10.28
CA GLU A 70 9.12 29.82 -10.46
C GLU A 70 8.04 30.79 -9.99
N ARG A 71 6.76 30.54 -10.34
CA ARG A 71 5.63 31.35 -9.84
C ARG A 71 5.53 31.32 -8.32
N LYS A 72 5.71 30.14 -7.71
CA LYS A 72 5.71 29.99 -6.25
C LYS A 72 6.91 30.70 -5.63
N ALA A 73 8.11 30.55 -6.16
CA ALA A 73 9.31 31.22 -5.68
C ALA A 73 9.12 32.74 -5.70
N HIS A 74 8.60 33.29 -6.79
CA HIS A 74 8.29 34.71 -6.88
C HIS A 74 7.23 35.14 -5.85
N LEU A 75 6.18 34.35 -5.63
CA LEU A 75 5.20 34.60 -4.57
C LEU A 75 5.85 34.62 -3.18
N TYR A 76 6.73 33.66 -2.88
CA TYR A 76 7.47 33.61 -1.62
C TYR A 76 8.43 34.78 -1.45
N THR A 77 9.13 35.22 -2.51
CA THR A 77 9.98 36.42 -2.42
C THR A 77 9.20 37.68 -2.12
N LYS A 78 7.99 37.84 -2.69
CA LYS A 78 7.08 38.95 -2.37
C LYS A 78 6.60 38.89 -0.92
N LEU A 79 6.24 37.69 -0.45
CA LEU A 79 5.83 37.45 0.93
C LEU A 79 6.95 37.74 1.93
N GLN A 80 8.19 37.33 1.63
CA GLN A 80 9.36 37.61 2.45
C GLN A 80 9.68 39.12 2.51
N GLN A 81 9.38 39.85 1.43
CA GLN A 81 9.49 41.30 1.38
C GLN A 81 8.33 42.03 2.09
N GLY A 82 7.41 41.29 2.73
CA GLY A 82 6.26 41.85 3.44
C GLY A 82 5.19 42.47 2.53
N LYS A 83 5.31 42.29 1.21
CA LYS A 83 4.29 42.72 0.25
C LYS A 83 3.23 41.63 0.22
N GLY A 84 2.02 41.94 0.69
CA GLY A 84 0.86 41.06 0.58
C GLY A 84 0.74 40.58 -0.87
N ALA A 85 0.96 39.29 -1.10
CA ALA A 85 1.13 38.73 -2.44
C ALA A 85 -0.21 38.59 -3.20
N GLY A 86 -1.14 39.55 -3.02
CA GLY A 86 -2.54 39.46 -3.41
C GLY A 86 -3.38 38.61 -2.45
N PHE A 87 -2.87 38.30 -1.26
CA PHE A 87 -3.68 37.74 -0.18
C PHE A 87 -4.24 38.90 0.63
N ASP A 88 -5.53 39.18 0.43
CA ASP A 88 -6.30 39.96 1.39
C ASP A 88 -6.40 39.14 2.69
N SER A 89 -6.41 39.82 3.84
CA SER A 89 -6.48 39.18 5.16
C SER A 89 -7.69 38.26 5.35
N GLU A 90 -8.68 38.36 4.45
CA GLU A 90 -9.90 37.55 4.40
C GLU A 90 -9.66 36.12 3.88
N GLY A 91 -8.51 35.86 3.24
CA GLY A 91 -8.13 34.52 2.75
C GLY A 91 -7.16 33.75 3.67
N LEU A 92 -6.78 34.33 4.80
CA LEU A 92 -5.96 33.64 5.81
C LEU A 92 -6.90 32.82 6.70
N VAL A 93 -6.74 31.49 6.68
CA VAL A 93 -7.41 30.60 7.63
C VAL A 93 -6.91 30.96 9.03
N ASP A 94 -7.78 31.56 9.84
CA ASP A 94 -7.52 31.75 11.26
C ASP A 94 -7.66 30.38 11.95
N TRP A 95 -6.52 29.71 12.16
CA TRP A 95 -6.46 28.40 12.78
C TRP A 95 -6.98 28.43 14.24
N ASP A 96 -6.93 29.58 14.92
CA ASP A 96 -7.46 29.72 16.28
C ASP A 96 -9.00 29.77 16.28
N LEU A 97 -9.62 30.25 15.19
CA LEU A 97 -11.06 30.21 14.94
C LEU A 97 -11.51 28.85 14.41
N LYS A 98 -10.72 28.21 13.54
CA LYS A 98 -10.98 26.87 12.98
C LYS A 98 -10.96 25.77 14.05
N ASP A 99 -10.12 25.89 15.07
CA ASP A 99 -10.09 24.96 16.22
C ASP A 99 -11.24 25.23 17.23
N ARG A 100 -11.96 26.36 17.09
CA ARG A 100 -13.07 26.77 17.97
C ARG A 100 -14.44 26.46 17.37
N GLU A 101 -14.56 26.52 16.04
CA GLU A 101 -15.71 26.01 15.29
C GLU A 101 -15.62 24.48 15.29
N PRO A 102 -16.60 23.73 15.84
CA PRO A 102 -16.66 22.30 15.57
C PRO A 102 -16.74 22.13 14.05
N SER A 103 -15.88 21.27 13.48
CA SER A 103 -15.93 20.96 12.05
C SER A 103 -17.38 20.60 11.70
N PRO A 104 -18.03 21.26 10.72
CA PRO A 104 -19.38 20.89 10.27
C PRO A 104 -19.41 19.50 9.59
N GLU A 105 -18.26 18.81 9.51
CA GLU A 105 -18.13 17.42 9.07
C GLU A 105 -18.86 16.39 9.97
N ALA A 106 -19.56 16.83 11.03
CA ALA A 106 -20.55 16.00 11.73
C ALA A 106 -21.97 16.03 11.11
N ASP A 107 -22.24 16.96 10.18
CA ASP A 107 -23.54 17.12 9.48
C ASP A 107 -23.43 17.08 7.94
N ASP A 108 -22.25 16.92 7.37
CA ASP A 108 -22.05 16.88 5.90
C ASP A 108 -22.48 15.55 5.22
N ASP A 109 -22.93 14.55 6.00
CA ASP A 109 -23.59 13.36 5.46
C ASP A 109 -25.05 13.61 5.03
N GLN A 110 -25.62 14.80 5.31
CA GLN A 110 -27.01 15.13 4.96
C GLN A 110 -27.18 15.99 3.69
N LEU A 111 -26.16 16.71 3.24
CA LEU A 111 -26.29 17.65 2.10
C LEU A 111 -25.93 17.05 0.73
N HIS A 112 -25.52 15.79 0.67
CA HIS A 112 -25.35 15.03 -0.57
C HIS A 112 -26.50 14.03 -0.84
N ARG A 113 -27.65 14.19 -0.17
CA ARG A 113 -28.80 13.28 -0.28
C ARG A 113 -30.06 13.88 -0.94
N GLU A 114 -29.91 14.91 -1.77
CA GLU A 114 -31.10 15.56 -2.39
C GLU A 114 -31.19 15.44 -3.91
N ASP A 115 -30.25 14.77 -4.60
CA ASP A 115 -30.30 14.63 -6.07
C ASP A 115 -30.34 13.17 -6.58
N GLN A 116 -30.44 12.16 -5.71
CA GLN A 116 -30.70 10.78 -6.16
C GLN A 116 -31.68 10.05 -5.24
N GLY A 117 -32.93 9.97 -5.69
CA GLY A 117 -33.84 8.87 -5.33
C GLY A 117 -34.78 9.14 -4.17
N SER A 118 -35.75 10.04 -4.36
CA SER A 118 -37.00 10.08 -3.59
C SER A 118 -37.91 8.86 -3.90
N ALA A 119 -37.37 7.66 -3.69
CA ALA A 119 -38.07 6.38 -3.81
C ALA A 119 -37.77 5.43 -2.62
N ALA A 120 -36.88 5.81 -1.69
CA ALA A 120 -36.42 4.91 -0.63
C ALA A 120 -37.16 5.03 0.72
N SER A 121 -38.07 6.00 0.90
CA SER A 121 -38.75 6.20 2.19
C SER A 121 -40.19 5.68 2.26
N LEU A 122 -40.70 5.06 1.20
CA LEU A 122 -42.00 4.37 1.19
C LEU A 122 -41.89 2.85 1.11
N ALA A 123 -40.67 2.31 1.01
CA ALA A 123 -40.44 0.87 0.84
C ALA A 123 -40.24 0.13 2.19
N ASP A 124 -39.85 0.81 3.27
CA ASP A 124 -39.54 0.14 4.54
C ASP A 124 -40.78 -0.43 5.27
N GLU A 125 -42.00 0.03 4.95
CA GLU A 125 -43.22 -0.54 5.55
C GLU A 125 -43.73 -1.81 4.86
N GLU A 126 -43.51 -1.97 3.54
CA GLU A 126 -43.86 -3.21 2.80
C GLU A 126 -42.82 -4.33 2.98
N HIS A 127 -41.63 -4.02 3.49
CA HIS A 127 -40.53 -4.98 3.63
C HIS A 127 -40.35 -5.52 5.05
N ALA A 128 -41.20 -5.10 6.01
CA ALA A 128 -41.22 -5.69 7.35
C ALA A 128 -41.67 -7.17 7.33
N GLU A 129 -42.41 -7.59 6.30
CA GLU A 129 -42.96 -8.94 6.18
C GLU A 129 -42.01 -9.94 5.50
N ASP A 130 -40.93 -9.49 4.87
CA ASP A 130 -40.01 -10.35 4.12
C ASP A 130 -38.63 -10.49 4.81
N PRO A 131 -38.39 -11.57 5.56
CA PRO A 131 -37.15 -11.74 6.32
C PRO A 131 -35.94 -11.95 5.40
N LEU A 132 -34.80 -11.36 5.77
CA LEU A 132 -33.51 -11.64 5.14
C LEU A 132 -33.02 -13.04 5.53
N VAL A 133 -32.62 -13.83 4.53
CA VAL A 133 -32.11 -15.20 4.66
C VAL A 133 -30.68 -15.27 4.11
N GLU A 134 -29.83 -16.08 4.76
CA GLU A 134 -28.50 -16.42 4.26
C GLU A 134 -28.61 -17.32 3.03
N PHE A 135 -28.22 -16.82 1.86
CA PHE A 135 -28.17 -17.57 0.60
C PHE A 135 -26.74 -17.73 0.11
N THR A 136 -26.41 -18.95 -0.34
CA THR A 136 -25.16 -19.23 -1.03
C THR A 136 -25.33 -19.07 -2.54
N ASP A 137 -24.69 -18.05 -3.10
CA ASP A 137 -24.61 -17.80 -4.54
C ASP A 137 -23.87 -18.94 -5.28
N GLU A 138 -24.01 -19.05 -6.60
CA GLU A 138 -23.38 -20.06 -7.46
C GLU A 138 -21.85 -20.05 -7.34
N LEU A 139 -21.29 -18.89 -6.97
CA LEU A 139 -19.87 -18.67 -6.72
C LEU A 139 -19.42 -19.09 -5.32
N GLY A 140 -20.29 -19.74 -4.53
CA GLY A 140 -20.01 -20.22 -3.18
C GLY A 140 -19.86 -19.11 -2.13
N ARG A 141 -20.35 -17.90 -2.42
CA ARG A 141 -20.32 -16.77 -1.48
C ARG A 141 -21.64 -16.69 -0.74
N THR A 142 -21.59 -16.50 0.58
CA THR A 142 -22.79 -16.24 1.40
C THR A 142 -23.20 -14.78 1.28
N ARG A 143 -24.48 -14.55 1.00
CA ARG A 143 -25.10 -13.21 0.90
C ARG A 143 -26.43 -13.23 1.63
N MET A 144 -26.77 -12.12 2.28
CA MET A 144 -28.12 -11.91 2.83
C MET A 144 -29.03 -11.43 1.70
N ILE A 145 -30.04 -12.22 1.37
CA ILE A 145 -31.04 -11.90 0.34
C ILE A 145 -32.42 -12.04 0.98
N ARG A 146 -33.41 -11.28 0.50
CA ARG A 146 -34.80 -11.42 0.93
C ARG A 146 -35.35 -12.80 0.54
N LYS A 147 -36.29 -13.32 1.32
CA LYS A 147 -36.85 -14.66 1.05
C LYS A 147 -37.61 -14.70 -0.29
N SER A 148 -38.24 -13.59 -0.70
CA SER A 148 -38.92 -13.49 -2.00
C SER A 148 -37.98 -13.51 -3.21
N ASP A 149 -36.76 -12.98 -3.07
CA ASP A 149 -35.76 -12.87 -4.13
C ASP A 149 -34.91 -14.14 -4.28
N LEU A 150 -35.14 -15.16 -3.44
CA LEU A 150 -34.47 -16.45 -3.56
C LEU A 150 -34.87 -17.14 -4.87
N PRO A 151 -33.91 -17.64 -5.67
CA PRO A 151 -34.24 -18.41 -6.86
C PRO A 151 -35.04 -19.66 -6.44
N ARG A 152 -36.31 -19.73 -6.87
CA ARG A 152 -37.20 -20.86 -6.60
C ARG A 152 -36.69 -22.08 -7.35
N VAL A 153 -35.91 -22.91 -6.68
CA VAL A 153 -35.60 -24.25 -7.17
C VAL A 153 -36.92 -25.05 -7.14
N PRO A 154 -37.34 -25.68 -8.24
CA PRO A 154 -38.52 -26.53 -8.22
C PRO A 154 -38.29 -27.64 -7.18
N SER A 155 -39.10 -27.63 -6.12
CA SER A 155 -39.17 -28.74 -5.19
C SER A 155 -39.80 -29.94 -5.92
N PRO A 156 -39.27 -31.16 -5.76
CA PRO A 156 -39.84 -32.36 -6.40
C PRO A 156 -41.28 -32.66 -5.95
N ASP A 157 -41.78 -31.97 -4.91
CA ASP A 157 -43.12 -32.11 -4.36
C ASP A 157 -44.09 -31.02 -4.86
N SER A 158 -43.70 -30.19 -5.84
CA SER A 158 -44.63 -29.21 -6.42
C SER A 158 -45.63 -29.92 -7.34
N GLU A 159 -46.91 -29.91 -6.93
CA GLU A 159 -48.02 -30.59 -7.60
C GLU A 159 -48.29 -30.10 -9.04
N GLU A 160 -47.61 -29.02 -9.47
CA GLU A 160 -47.64 -28.46 -10.82
C GLU A 160 -47.06 -29.43 -11.89
N GLU A 161 -46.32 -30.46 -11.49
CA GLU A 161 -45.80 -31.49 -12.42
C GLU A 161 -46.82 -32.58 -12.79
N GLN A 162 -47.96 -32.66 -12.10
CA GLN A 162 -48.95 -33.73 -12.31
C GLN A 162 -49.74 -33.59 -13.62
N GLU A 163 -49.67 -32.42 -14.27
CA GLU A 163 -50.32 -32.15 -15.56
C GLU A 163 -49.32 -32.14 -16.74
N ALA A 164 -48.17 -32.81 -16.58
CA ALA A 164 -47.25 -33.04 -17.68
C ALA A 164 -47.83 -34.06 -18.68
N ILE A 165 -48.24 -33.59 -19.86
CA ILE A 165 -48.64 -34.46 -20.98
C ILE A 165 -47.41 -35.22 -21.48
N TYR A 166 -47.21 -36.43 -20.96
CA TYR A 166 -46.19 -37.36 -21.47
C TYR A 166 -46.67 -37.96 -22.79
N GLY A 167 -46.10 -37.50 -23.91
CA GLY A 167 -46.19 -38.22 -25.18
C GLY A 167 -45.51 -39.60 -25.08
N PRO A 168 -45.79 -40.55 -25.99
CA PRO A 168 -45.14 -41.85 -25.98
C PRO A 168 -43.62 -41.65 -26.12
N ALA A 169 -42.91 -41.83 -25.00
CA ALA A 169 -41.48 -41.56 -24.89
C ALA A 169 -40.70 -42.58 -25.71
N SER A 170 -40.43 -42.28 -26.97
CA SER A 170 -39.45 -43.03 -27.75
C SER A 170 -38.06 -42.71 -27.18
N SER A 171 -37.49 -43.71 -26.49
CA SER A 171 -36.09 -43.83 -26.02
C SER A 171 -35.27 -42.53 -26.04
N PHE A 172 -35.34 -41.77 -24.94
CA PHE A 172 -34.34 -40.74 -24.68
C PHE A 172 -33.03 -41.45 -24.29
N PRO A 173 -31.89 -41.12 -24.91
CA PRO A 173 -30.61 -41.67 -24.48
C PRO A 173 -30.29 -41.13 -23.08
N VAL A 174 -30.47 -41.98 -22.06
CA VAL A 174 -30.07 -41.69 -20.69
C VAL A 174 -28.54 -41.71 -20.65
N TYR A 175 -27.93 -40.55 -20.41
CA TYR A 175 -26.48 -40.46 -20.25
C TYR A 175 -26.06 -41.16 -18.95
N HIS A 176 -25.55 -42.38 -19.07
CA HIS A 176 -24.89 -43.07 -17.97
C HIS A 176 -23.48 -42.50 -17.85
N ARG A 177 -23.29 -41.57 -16.90
CA ARG A 177 -21.94 -41.14 -16.53
C ARG A 177 -21.28 -42.30 -15.81
N ASP A 178 -20.48 -43.09 -16.51
CA ASP A 178 -19.57 -44.02 -15.86
C ASP A 178 -18.78 -43.21 -14.84
N PRO A 179 -18.83 -43.57 -13.53
CA PRO A 179 -18.05 -42.87 -12.53
C PRO A 179 -16.60 -43.17 -12.88
N ARG A 180 -15.97 -42.24 -13.61
CA ARG A 180 -14.51 -42.20 -13.67
C ARG A 180 -14.09 -42.06 -12.22
N MET A 181 -13.68 -43.18 -11.64
CA MET A 181 -12.93 -43.25 -10.41
C MET A 181 -11.68 -42.41 -10.69
N LEU A 182 -11.80 -41.10 -10.47
CA LEU A 182 -10.64 -40.23 -10.36
C LEU A 182 -9.82 -40.91 -9.28
N GLU A 183 -8.63 -41.39 -9.64
CA GLU A 183 -7.66 -41.86 -8.67
C GLU A 183 -7.47 -40.69 -7.71
N VAL A 184 -8.13 -40.76 -6.55
CA VAL A 184 -8.01 -39.76 -5.51
C VAL A 184 -6.58 -39.90 -5.05
N LEU A 185 -5.73 -39.02 -5.57
CA LEU A 185 -4.36 -38.90 -5.16
C LEU A 185 -4.38 -38.86 -3.62
N PRO A 186 -3.64 -39.73 -2.92
CA PRO A 186 -3.68 -39.77 -1.47
C PRO A 186 -3.44 -38.35 -0.93
N PRO A 187 -4.14 -37.95 0.16
CA PRO A 187 -3.98 -36.62 0.73
C PRO A 187 -2.48 -36.40 0.97
N ARG A 188 -1.94 -35.40 0.28
CA ARG A 188 -0.51 -35.09 0.30
C ARG A 188 -0.14 -34.82 1.76
N PRO A 189 0.82 -35.56 2.37
CA PRO A 189 1.21 -35.34 3.75
C PRO A 189 2.13 -34.12 3.82
N VAL A 190 1.56 -32.94 3.58
CA VAL A 190 2.23 -31.66 3.74
C VAL A 190 1.38 -30.84 4.68
N SER A 191 2.00 -30.30 5.73
CA SER A 191 1.33 -29.36 6.61
C SER A 191 0.75 -28.22 5.74
N PRO A 192 -0.50 -27.79 6.00
CA PRO A 192 -1.15 -26.75 5.19
C PRO A 192 -0.32 -25.45 5.11
N GLU A 193 0.53 -25.21 6.12
CA GLU A 193 1.46 -24.08 6.20
C GLU A 193 2.55 -24.07 5.12
N ALA A 194 2.93 -25.22 4.56
CA ALA A 194 4.00 -25.32 3.57
C ALA A 194 3.57 -24.91 2.14
N GLU A 195 2.26 -24.84 1.88
CA GLU A 195 1.71 -24.46 0.56
C GLU A 195 1.22 -23.00 0.52
N HIS A 196 1.35 -22.25 1.62
CA HIS A 196 0.95 -20.83 1.64
C HIS A 196 2.06 -19.92 1.13
N PHE A 197 1.77 -19.29 -0.02
CA PHE A 197 2.58 -18.31 -0.72
C PHE A 197 3.98 -18.77 -1.12
N ASN A 198 4.13 -19.16 -2.39
CA ASN A 198 5.43 -19.39 -2.98
C ASN A 198 5.82 -18.25 -3.92
N ALA A 199 6.87 -17.53 -3.53
CA ALA A 199 7.41 -16.40 -4.26
C ALA A 199 7.94 -16.74 -5.67
N ASP A 200 8.10 -18.02 -6.04
CA ASP A 200 8.60 -18.39 -7.36
C ASP A 200 7.51 -18.49 -8.43
N TRP A 201 6.31 -18.96 -8.07
CA TRP A 201 5.25 -19.21 -9.05
C TRP A 201 3.96 -18.43 -8.81
N GLU A 202 3.83 -17.73 -7.69
CA GLU A 202 2.63 -16.97 -7.39
C GLU A 202 2.58 -15.58 -8.05
N ILE A 203 1.51 -15.31 -8.81
CA ILE A 203 1.24 -14.10 -9.61
C ILE A 203 0.51 -13.01 -8.79
N ARG A 204 0.58 -13.05 -7.45
CA ARG A 204 -0.02 -11.98 -6.62
C ARG A 204 0.75 -10.67 -6.80
N ASN A 205 0.04 -9.55 -6.68
CA ASN A 205 0.64 -8.20 -6.77
C ASN A 205 1.65 -8.00 -5.63
N ARG A 206 2.94 -8.03 -5.98
CA ARG A 206 4.04 -7.75 -5.05
C ARG A 206 4.22 -6.24 -4.98
N GLY A 207 4.05 -5.67 -3.78
CA GLY A 207 4.32 -4.25 -3.55
C GLY A 207 5.82 -3.91 -3.69
N ALA A 208 6.14 -2.62 -3.71
CA ALA A 208 7.52 -2.12 -3.86
C ALA A 208 8.49 -2.52 -2.74
N ALA A 209 7.99 -3.08 -1.64
CA ALA A 209 8.77 -3.56 -0.49
C ALA A 209 8.79 -5.10 -0.36
N PHE A 210 8.52 -5.82 -1.46
CA PHE A 210 8.55 -7.28 -1.45
C PHE A 210 9.98 -7.82 -1.28
N TYR A 211 10.18 -8.71 -0.30
CA TYR A 211 11.43 -9.44 -0.07
C TYR A 211 11.18 -10.95 -0.09
N LYS A 212 11.97 -11.68 -0.87
CA LYS A 212 11.89 -13.15 -0.96
C LYS A 212 12.87 -13.77 0.03
N PHE A 213 12.34 -14.51 1.01
CA PHE A 213 13.16 -15.32 1.92
C PHE A 213 13.64 -16.62 1.26
N ASP A 214 14.74 -17.16 1.79
CA ASP A 214 15.22 -18.48 1.39
C ASP A 214 14.29 -19.60 1.89
N ALA A 215 14.26 -20.71 1.16
CA ALA A 215 13.51 -21.90 1.54
C ALA A 215 14.12 -22.55 2.78
N ASP A 216 15.45 -22.48 2.94
CA ASP A 216 16.18 -23.00 4.09
C ASP A 216 15.88 -22.19 5.37
N GLU A 217 15.40 -22.89 6.41
CA GLU A 217 14.97 -22.28 7.68
C GLU A 217 16.09 -21.49 8.39
N SER A 218 17.33 -21.98 8.34
CA SER A 218 18.47 -21.31 8.96
C SER A 218 18.80 -19.98 8.29
N LYS A 219 18.80 -19.95 6.96
CA LYS A 219 19.05 -18.74 6.16
C LYS A 219 17.89 -17.77 6.25
N ARG A 220 16.65 -18.26 6.25
CA ARG A 220 15.45 -17.46 6.48
C ARG A 220 15.51 -16.74 7.82
N ARG A 221 15.87 -17.44 8.90
CA ARG A 221 16.06 -16.82 10.22
C ARG A 221 17.16 -15.78 10.24
N ALA A 222 18.28 -16.02 9.53
CA ALA A 222 19.33 -15.02 9.42
C ALA A 222 18.84 -13.76 8.68
N GLN A 223 18.16 -13.93 7.55
CA GLN A 223 17.56 -12.84 6.77
C GLN A 223 16.53 -12.04 7.58
N GLN A 224 15.70 -12.71 8.40
CA GLN A 224 14.75 -12.04 9.29
C GLN A 224 15.46 -11.17 10.32
N ARG A 225 16.53 -11.69 10.95
CA ARG A 225 17.34 -10.91 11.91
C ARG A 225 17.99 -9.70 11.25
N ASP A 226 18.50 -9.85 10.04
CA ASP A 226 19.11 -8.74 9.30
C ASP A 226 18.05 -7.66 8.97
N LEU A 227 16.83 -8.04 8.59
CA LEU A 227 15.74 -7.09 8.37
C LEU A 227 15.32 -6.37 9.66
N ASP A 228 15.28 -7.07 10.79
CA ASP A 228 14.95 -6.47 12.08
C ASP A 228 16.00 -5.44 12.52
N THR A 229 17.29 -5.72 12.29
CA THR A 229 18.36 -4.76 12.59
C THR A 229 18.25 -3.50 11.72
N LEU A 230 18.00 -3.65 10.41
CA LEU A 230 17.77 -2.52 9.50
C LEU A 230 16.52 -1.72 9.89
N ARG A 231 15.46 -2.39 10.36
CA ARG A 231 14.26 -1.73 10.86
C ARG A 231 14.56 -0.89 12.09
N GLN A 232 15.30 -1.43 13.06
CA GLN A 232 15.70 -0.71 14.27
C GLN A 232 16.57 0.50 13.92
N GLU A 233 17.53 0.35 13.01
CA GLU A 233 18.37 1.47 12.55
C GLU A 233 17.54 2.55 11.83
N THR A 234 16.57 2.14 11.00
CA THR A 234 15.69 3.10 10.34
C THR A 234 14.81 3.83 11.34
N GLN A 235 14.32 3.12 12.37
CA GLN A 235 13.53 3.72 13.45
C GLN A 235 14.38 4.68 14.30
N SER A 236 15.62 4.32 14.64
CA SER A 236 16.52 5.19 15.39
C SER A 236 16.87 6.44 14.58
N ARG A 237 17.23 6.30 13.30
CA ARG A 237 17.47 7.43 12.40
C ARG A 237 16.23 8.31 12.28
N ARG A 238 15.03 7.73 12.18
CA ARG A 238 13.77 8.49 12.15
C ARG A 238 13.48 9.19 13.47
N ALA A 239 13.86 8.64 14.61
CA ALA A 239 13.71 9.29 15.91
C ALA A 239 14.74 10.42 16.09
N GLU A 240 15.98 10.21 15.65
CA GLU A 240 17.03 11.24 15.64
C GLU A 240 16.66 12.41 14.72
N HIS A 241 16.10 12.10 13.54
CA HIS A 241 15.68 13.07 12.53
C HIS A 241 14.21 13.43 12.63
N SER A 242 13.48 12.95 13.65
CA SER A 242 12.14 13.45 13.92
C SER A 242 12.33 14.85 14.48
N ILE A 243 12.29 15.83 13.60
CA ILE A 243 11.99 17.21 13.96
C ILE A 243 10.74 17.10 14.85
N PRO A 244 10.76 17.59 16.10
CA PRO A 244 9.59 17.51 16.97
C PRO A 244 8.44 18.12 16.19
N THR A 245 7.51 17.26 15.78
CA THR A 245 6.34 17.67 15.03
C THR A 245 5.70 18.74 15.89
N GLN A 246 5.56 19.95 15.35
CA GLN A 246 5.00 21.14 16.01
C GLN A 246 3.66 20.87 16.71
N SER A 247 3.03 19.72 16.48
CA SER A 247 1.86 19.19 17.18
C SER A 247 1.99 19.16 18.71
N SER A 248 3.14 18.79 19.29
CA SER A 248 3.26 18.77 20.77
C SER A 248 3.49 20.15 21.38
N HIS A 249 4.04 21.10 20.60
CA HIS A 249 4.24 22.49 21.06
C HIS A 249 3.01 23.38 20.78
N ARG A 250 2.18 23.03 19.78
CA ARG A 250 0.91 23.71 19.49
C ARG A 250 -0.13 23.48 20.59
N THR A 251 -0.15 22.30 21.20
CA THR A 251 -1.05 21.99 22.32
C THR A 251 -0.66 22.73 23.60
N THR A 252 0.64 22.91 23.86
CA THR A 252 1.13 23.62 25.06
C THR A 252 0.86 25.12 24.96
N LEU A 253 1.22 25.77 23.85
CA LEU A 253 0.97 27.20 23.66
C LEU A 253 -0.52 27.55 23.67
N GLY A 254 -1.36 26.69 23.08
CA GLY A 254 -2.81 26.83 23.15
C GLY A 254 -3.37 26.67 24.57
N SER A 255 -2.83 25.73 25.36
CA SER A 255 -3.25 25.55 26.77
C SER A 255 -2.84 26.71 27.68
N GLU A 256 -1.64 27.26 27.49
CA GLU A 256 -1.12 28.37 28.28
C GLU A 256 -1.92 29.65 28.03
N ARG A 257 -2.23 29.96 26.75
CA ARG A 257 -3.09 31.09 26.37
C ARG A 257 -4.51 30.96 26.93
N ARG A 258 -5.07 29.75 26.99
CA ARG A 258 -6.40 29.50 27.60
C ARG A 258 -6.39 29.72 29.11
N ALA A 259 -5.35 29.24 29.79
CA ALA A 259 -5.19 29.43 31.23
C ALA A 259 -5.02 30.92 31.59
N GLU A 260 -4.25 31.67 30.80
CA GLU A 260 -4.09 33.12 30.98
C GLU A 260 -5.42 33.88 30.77
N ARG A 261 -6.18 33.50 29.75
CA ARG A 261 -7.50 34.09 29.49
C ARG A 261 -8.52 33.78 30.59
N GLN A 262 -8.51 32.56 31.13
CA GLN A 262 -9.37 32.19 32.27
C GLN A 262 -9.04 33.05 33.50
N ARG A 263 -7.75 33.25 33.82
CA ARG A 263 -7.34 34.14 34.93
C ARG A 263 -7.84 35.57 34.75
N LEU A 264 -7.81 36.11 33.53
CA LEU A 264 -8.34 37.44 33.23
C LEU A 264 -9.88 37.50 33.38
N VAL A 265 -10.60 36.47 32.96
CA VAL A 265 -12.06 36.39 33.11
C VAL A 265 -12.45 36.26 34.59
N ASP A 266 -11.75 35.42 35.34
CA ASP A 266 -11.99 35.22 36.78
C ASP A 266 -11.67 36.49 37.58
N ALA A 267 -10.58 37.19 37.26
CA ALA A 267 -10.26 38.48 37.87
C ALA A 267 -11.33 39.54 37.57
N ARG A 268 -11.83 39.58 36.33
CA ARG A 268 -12.92 40.49 35.94
C ARG A 268 -14.24 40.12 36.63
N ARG A 269 -14.51 38.84 36.82
CA ARG A 269 -15.70 38.35 37.53
C ARG A 269 -15.64 38.67 39.03
N ALA A 270 -14.46 38.55 39.64
CA ALA A 270 -14.22 38.92 41.03
C ALA A 270 -14.31 40.44 41.27
N ALA A 271 -13.98 41.27 40.29
CA ALA A 271 -14.11 42.73 40.39
C ALA A 271 -15.54 43.25 40.20
N VAL A 272 -16.48 42.41 39.78
CA VAL A 272 -17.89 42.75 39.53
C VAL A 272 -18.80 42.29 40.68
N GLN A 273 -18.30 41.46 41.60
CA GLN A 273 -18.96 41.12 42.87
C GLN A 273 -18.51 42.08 43.98
#